data_AF-A0A9E3M6T8-F1
#
_entry.id   AF-A0A9E3M6T8-F1
#
_cell.length_a   1.000
_cell.length_b   1.000
_cell.length_c   1.000
_cell.angle_alpha   90.00
_cell.angle_beta   90.00
_cell.angle_gamma   90.00
#
_symmetry.space_group_name_H-M   'P 1'
#
loop_
_entity.id
_entity.type
_entity.pdbx_description
1 polymer ?
#
loop_
_entity_poly.entity_id
_entity_poly.type
_entity_poly.pdbx_seq_one_letter_code
_entity_poly.pdbx_strand_id
1 'polypeptide(L)'
;MGSLAAFIRLFYPRVLFEPSARFIAGRPDEYPPGTVSSRLKDKYRVWIIRKEDGRFFCLSAKCTHLGCTPNWLSTQNKFKCPCHGSGFYQSGTNFEGPAPRPLDRFKIELSSEGLITVDKSLTFKGVSGSESDELYPDSLLMVNTEQS
;
A
#
# COMPACT_ATOMS: atom_id res chain seq x y z
N MET A 1 12.82 2.24 46.43
CA MET A 1 12.42 3.39 45.58
C MET A 1 12.27 3.07 44.08
N GLY A 2 12.50 1.84 43.58
CA GLY A 2 12.47 1.54 42.13
C GLY A 2 11.16 0.98 41.55
N SER A 3 10.19 0.59 42.38
CA SER A 3 9.02 -0.19 41.94
C SER A 3 7.85 0.67 41.41
N LEU A 4 7.62 1.85 41.99
CA LEU A 4 6.50 2.72 41.60
C LEU A 4 6.68 3.34 40.20
N ALA A 5 7.91 3.73 39.84
CA ALA A 5 8.22 4.32 38.54
C ALA A 5 8.03 3.34 37.36
N ALA A 6 8.24 2.04 37.60
CA ALA A 6 8.01 0.99 36.61
C ALA A 6 6.51 0.75 36.34
N PHE A 7 5.67 0.84 37.38
CA PHE A 7 4.22 0.73 37.26
C PHE A 7 3.61 1.92 36.50
N ILE A 8 4.11 3.13 36.72
CA ILE A 8 3.65 4.33 36.01
C ILE A 8 3.94 4.21 34.50
N ARG A 9 5.08 3.65 34.10
CA ARG A 9 5.45 3.45 32.69
C ARG A 9 4.49 2.56 31.88
N LEU A 10 3.73 1.66 32.51
CA LEU A 10 2.73 0.83 31.84
C LEU A 10 1.51 1.66 31.38
N PHE A 11 1.20 2.76 32.07
CA PHE A 11 0.08 3.64 31.75
C PHE A 11 0.42 4.75 30.75
N TYR A 12 1.71 4.91 30.41
CA TYR A 12 2.14 5.79 29.34
C TYR A 12 2.40 4.97 28.09
N PRO A 13 1.39 4.80 27.21
CA PRO A 13 1.63 4.13 25.94
C PRO A 13 2.76 4.87 25.22
N ARG A 14 3.79 4.13 24.82
CA ARG A 14 4.79 4.65 23.89
C ARG A 14 4.07 4.80 22.56
N VAL A 15 3.47 5.97 22.34
CA VAL A 15 2.86 6.31 21.06
C VAL A 15 4.02 6.38 20.07
N LEU A 16 4.22 5.28 19.35
CA LEU A 16 5.04 5.28 18.16
C LEU A 16 4.43 6.30 17.21
N PHE A 17 5.23 7.27 16.78
CA PHE A 17 4.86 8.27 15.80
C PHE A 17 4.30 7.56 14.56
N GLU A 18 2.98 7.58 14.39
CA GLU A 18 2.34 6.98 13.24
C GLU A 18 2.50 7.97 12.08
N PRO A 19 3.06 7.55 10.93
CA PRO A 19 3.26 8.43 9.80
C PRO A 19 1.95 9.11 9.40
N SER A 20 2.03 10.35 8.91
CA SER A 20 0.86 11.09 8.45
C SER A 20 0.02 10.26 7.48
N ALA A 21 -1.31 10.27 7.68
CA ALA A 21 -2.24 9.53 6.83
C ALA A 21 -2.09 9.93 5.35
N ARG A 22 -1.75 11.20 5.10
CA ARG A 22 -1.37 11.71 3.78
C ARG A 22 0.13 11.90 3.68
N PHE A 23 0.74 11.50 2.57
CA PHE A 23 2.17 11.70 2.31
C PHE A 23 2.49 11.86 0.83
N ILE A 24 3.64 12.46 0.55
CA ILE A 24 4.21 12.56 -0.80
C ILE A 24 4.94 11.26 -1.11
N ALA A 25 4.53 10.62 -2.21
CA ALA A 25 5.14 9.41 -2.74
C ALA A 25 6.32 9.72 -3.68
N GLY A 26 6.52 10.94 -4.15
CA GLY A 26 7.61 11.34 -5.05
C GLY A 26 7.09 11.69 -6.45
N ARG A 27 7.98 11.88 -7.42
CA ARG A 27 7.59 12.21 -8.78
C ARG A 27 7.19 10.95 -9.59
N PRO A 28 6.31 11.07 -10.61
CA PRO A 28 5.93 9.93 -11.47
C PRO A 28 7.08 9.26 -12.21
N ASP A 29 8.12 10.01 -12.60
CA ASP A 29 9.29 9.52 -13.33
C ASP A 29 10.21 8.62 -12.48
N GLU A 30 10.13 8.72 -11.14
CA GLU A 30 10.84 7.83 -10.23
C GLU A 30 10.31 6.38 -10.26
N TYR A 31 9.18 6.14 -10.92
CA TYR A 31 8.50 4.86 -11.00
C TYR A 31 8.49 4.38 -12.45
N PRO A 32 9.31 3.40 -12.86
CA PRO A 32 9.30 2.88 -14.21
C PRO A 32 7.95 2.18 -14.54
N PRO A 33 7.47 2.24 -15.80
CA PRO A 33 6.28 1.50 -16.24
C PRO A 33 6.39 0.00 -15.95
N GLY A 34 5.26 -0.64 -15.63
CA GLY A 34 5.18 -2.07 -15.33
C GLY A 34 5.70 -2.50 -13.96
N THR A 35 6.22 -1.57 -13.13
CA THR A 35 6.92 -1.93 -11.90
C THR A 35 6.07 -1.81 -10.62
N VAL A 36 6.52 -2.53 -9.59
CA VAL A 36 6.06 -2.39 -8.20
C VAL A 36 7.20 -1.78 -7.38
N SER A 37 6.99 -0.58 -6.86
CA SER A 37 7.98 0.11 -6.03
C SER A 37 7.84 -0.26 -4.55
N SER A 38 8.94 -0.70 -3.95
CA SER A 38 9.07 -1.05 -2.54
C SER A 38 9.60 0.10 -1.67
N ARG A 39 9.94 1.26 -2.27
CA ARG A 39 10.60 2.39 -1.59
C ARG A 39 9.83 2.90 -0.36
N LEU A 40 8.50 2.79 -0.39
CA LEU A 40 7.60 3.31 0.65
C LEU A 40 7.07 2.22 1.59
N LYS A 41 7.51 0.96 1.42
CA LYS A 41 7.04 -0.20 2.19
C LYS A 41 7.35 -0.06 3.67
N ASP A 42 8.58 0.26 4.05
CA ASP A 42 8.98 0.25 5.46
C ASP A 42 8.44 1.47 6.22
N LYS A 43 8.36 2.63 5.56
CA LYS A 43 7.88 3.87 6.17
C LYS A 43 6.36 3.95 6.24
N TYR A 44 5.65 3.57 5.18
CA TYR A 44 4.20 3.79 5.07
C TYR A 44 3.38 2.51 4.95
N ARG A 45 4.03 1.34 4.79
CA ARG A 45 3.38 0.06 4.51
C ARG A 45 2.51 0.11 3.28
N VAL A 46 3.08 0.61 2.18
CA VAL A 46 2.43 0.66 0.87
C VAL A 46 3.36 0.18 -0.23
N TRP A 47 2.76 -0.20 -1.36
CA TRP A 47 3.44 -0.30 -2.64
C TRP A 47 2.80 0.68 -3.63
N ILE A 48 3.63 1.33 -4.43
CA ILE A 48 3.17 2.10 -5.59
C ILE A 48 3.40 1.25 -6.82
N ILE A 49 2.36 1.07 -7.62
CA ILE A 49 2.40 0.27 -8.84
C ILE A 49 2.16 1.22 -10.01
N ARG A 50 3.03 1.18 -11.00
CA ARG A 50 2.82 1.84 -12.30
C ARG A 50 2.51 0.76 -13.33
N LYS A 51 1.33 0.81 -13.93
CA LYS A 51 0.94 -0.05 -15.06
C LYS A 51 1.65 0.43 -16.33
N GLU A 52 1.73 -0.45 -17.33
CA GLU A 52 2.36 -0.13 -18.61
C GLU A 52 1.65 1.02 -19.35
N ASP A 53 0.34 1.18 -19.14
CA ASP A 53 -0.47 2.26 -19.72
C ASP A 53 -0.32 3.62 -19.00
N GLY A 54 0.62 3.72 -18.04
CA GLY A 54 0.89 4.95 -17.30
C GLY A 54 -0.02 5.18 -16.08
N ARG A 55 -0.95 4.27 -15.79
CA ARG A 55 -1.76 4.32 -14.57
C ARG A 55 -0.97 3.99 -13.32
N PHE A 56 -1.29 4.67 -12.24
CA PHE A 56 -0.76 4.42 -10.91
C PHE A 56 -1.85 3.99 -9.95
N PHE A 57 -1.53 3.06 -9.06
CA PHE A 57 -2.36 2.79 -7.88
C PHE A 57 -1.48 2.47 -6.68
N CYS A 58 -2.04 2.66 -5.50
CA CYS A 58 -1.35 2.45 -4.22
C CYS A 58 -1.98 1.26 -3.49
N LEU A 59 -1.23 0.17 -3.33
CA LEU A 59 -1.66 -0.99 -2.57
C LEU A 59 -1.21 -0.91 -1.12
N SER A 60 -2.09 -1.35 -0.22
CA SER A 60 -1.76 -1.63 1.17
C SER A 60 -0.80 -2.80 1.28
N ALA A 61 0.30 -2.59 2.00
CA ALA A 61 1.26 -3.64 2.37
C ALA A 61 0.83 -4.43 3.60
N LYS A 62 -0.49 -4.58 3.79
CA LYS A 62 -1.11 -5.31 4.89
C LYS A 62 -1.94 -6.46 4.33
N CYS A 63 -1.47 -7.68 4.59
CA CYS A 63 -2.18 -8.90 4.23
C CYS A 63 -3.58 -8.89 4.88
N THR A 64 -4.60 -9.17 4.08
CA THR A 64 -6.01 -9.19 4.51
C THR A 64 -6.40 -10.41 5.36
N HIS A 65 -5.47 -11.33 5.59
CA HIS A 65 -5.62 -12.38 6.61
C HIS A 65 -5.48 -11.78 8.02
N LEU A 66 -4.25 -11.59 8.51
CA LEU A 66 -3.96 -11.10 9.88
C LEU A 66 -2.97 -9.92 9.90
N GLY A 67 -2.71 -9.29 8.76
CA GLY A 67 -2.02 -8.01 8.72
C GLY A 67 -0.50 -8.02 8.58
N CYS A 68 0.13 -9.18 8.41
CA CYS A 68 1.54 -9.27 8.00
C CYS A 68 1.82 -8.50 6.71
N THR A 69 3.08 -8.19 6.41
CA THR A 69 3.48 -7.55 5.15
C THR A 69 3.88 -8.61 4.12
N PRO A 70 3.13 -8.81 3.03
CA PRO A 70 3.56 -9.68 1.94
C PRO A 70 4.90 -9.25 1.33
N ASN A 71 5.68 -10.20 0.82
CA ASN A 71 6.88 -9.93 0.05
C ASN A 71 6.52 -9.85 -1.44
N TRP A 72 7.01 -8.82 -2.13
CA TRP A 72 6.96 -8.77 -3.60
C TRP A 72 8.03 -9.69 -4.18
N LEU A 73 7.63 -10.64 -5.01
CA LEU A 73 8.52 -11.54 -5.74
C LEU A 73 8.51 -11.15 -7.22
N SER A 74 9.47 -10.31 -7.63
CA SER A 74 9.54 -9.77 -9.00
C SER A 74 9.63 -10.85 -10.08
N THR A 75 10.32 -11.95 -9.82
CA THR A 75 10.45 -13.07 -10.77
C THR A 75 9.13 -13.79 -11.05
N GLN A 76 8.13 -13.63 -10.18
CA GLN A 76 6.82 -14.28 -10.30
C GLN A 76 5.67 -13.29 -10.53
N ASN A 77 5.96 -11.98 -10.49
CA ASN A 77 4.96 -10.91 -10.48
C ASN A 77 3.84 -11.10 -9.45
N LYS A 78 4.22 -11.56 -8.25
CA LYS A 78 3.29 -11.94 -7.18
C LYS A 78 3.75 -11.42 -5.82
N PHE A 79 2.80 -11.10 -4.97
CA PHE A 79 3.02 -10.92 -3.54
C PHE A 79 2.78 -12.25 -2.81
N LYS A 80 3.68 -12.61 -1.89
CA LYS A 80 3.55 -13.80 -1.03
C LYS A 80 3.70 -13.42 0.44
N CYS A 81 2.70 -13.74 1.24
CA CYS A 81 2.69 -13.49 2.68
C CYS A 81 3.43 -14.61 3.42
N PRO A 82 4.55 -14.31 4.10
CA PRO A 82 5.38 -15.34 4.75
C PRO A 82 4.73 -15.96 6.00
N CYS A 83 3.68 -15.34 6.54
CA CYS A 83 3.08 -15.79 7.80
C CYS A 83 2.23 -17.07 7.64
N HIS A 84 1.37 -17.12 6.61
CA HIS A 84 0.41 -18.23 6.42
C HIS A 84 0.22 -18.58 4.93
N GLY A 85 1.10 -18.11 4.05
CA GLY A 85 1.08 -18.48 2.62
C GLY A 85 -0.01 -17.82 1.78
N SER A 86 -0.60 -16.69 2.19
CA SER A 86 -1.50 -15.94 1.31
C SER A 86 -0.76 -15.37 0.11
N GLY A 87 -1.31 -15.51 -1.09
CA GLY A 87 -0.73 -14.98 -2.33
C GLY A 87 -1.66 -14.00 -3.03
N PHE A 88 -1.07 -12.95 -3.62
CA PHE A 88 -1.77 -11.91 -4.36
C PHE A 88 -1.07 -11.61 -5.69
N TYR A 89 -1.84 -11.34 -6.75
CA TYR A 89 -1.31 -10.85 -8.01
C TYR A 89 -0.79 -9.41 -7.87
N GLN A 90 -0.06 -8.91 -8.87
CA GLN A 90 0.38 -7.51 -8.92
C GLN A 90 -0.77 -6.50 -8.75
N SER A 91 -1.99 -6.84 -9.18
CA SER A 91 -3.20 -6.04 -9.00
C SER A 91 -3.66 -5.91 -7.54
N GLY A 92 -3.18 -6.80 -6.66
CA GLY A 92 -3.64 -6.96 -5.28
C GLY A 92 -4.69 -8.07 -5.10
N THR A 93 -5.20 -8.67 -6.19
CA THR A 93 -6.19 -9.76 -6.14
C THR A 93 -5.59 -11.01 -5.48
N ASN A 94 -6.25 -11.53 -4.45
CA ASN A 94 -5.84 -12.77 -3.77
C ASN A 94 -6.11 -13.99 -4.66
N PHE A 95 -5.21 -14.98 -4.64
CA PHE A 95 -5.37 -16.21 -5.43
C PHE A 95 -5.05 -17.50 -4.68
N GLU A 96 -4.46 -17.41 -3.48
CA GLU A 96 -4.16 -18.58 -2.65
C GLU A 96 -4.09 -18.21 -1.17
N GLY A 97 -4.13 -19.25 -0.33
CA GLY A 97 -3.98 -19.15 1.12
C GLY A 97 -5.20 -18.56 1.82
N PRO A 98 -5.08 -18.23 3.12
CA PRO A 98 -6.23 -17.91 3.97
C PRO A 98 -6.74 -16.47 3.84
N ALA A 99 -6.16 -15.64 2.96
CA ALA A 99 -6.61 -14.26 2.79
C ALA A 99 -7.96 -14.26 2.06
N PRO A 100 -9.04 -13.73 2.66
CA PRO A 100 -10.39 -13.92 2.13
C PRO A 100 -10.72 -12.99 0.96
N ARG A 101 -9.89 -11.97 0.71
CA ARG A 101 -10.16 -10.88 -0.24
C ARG A 101 -8.89 -10.18 -0.74
N PRO A 102 -8.96 -9.40 -1.83
CA PRO A 102 -7.83 -8.63 -2.36
C PRO A 102 -7.26 -7.62 -1.35
N LEU A 103 -6.01 -7.19 -1.58
CA LEU A 103 -5.39 -6.11 -0.82
C LEU A 103 -6.17 -4.79 -0.97
N ASP A 104 -6.18 -4.00 0.09
CA ASP A 104 -6.81 -2.68 0.08
C ASP A 104 -6.02 -1.69 -0.78
N ARG A 105 -6.72 -0.71 -1.36
CA ARG A 105 -6.11 0.43 -2.06
C ARG A 105 -6.28 1.70 -1.27
N PHE A 106 -5.41 2.66 -1.52
CA PHE A 106 -5.51 4.01 -0.97
C PHE A 106 -5.77 5.03 -2.08
N LYS A 107 -6.36 6.15 -1.72
CA LYS A 107 -6.50 7.28 -2.64
C LYS A 107 -5.12 7.77 -3.09
N ILE A 108 -4.99 8.02 -4.38
CA ILE A 108 -3.75 8.48 -5.02
C ILE A 108 -4.08 9.63 -5.98
N GLU A 109 -3.32 10.72 -5.89
CA GLU A 109 -3.56 11.94 -6.66
C GLU A 109 -2.24 12.57 -7.10
N LEU A 110 -2.28 13.33 -8.18
CA LEU A 110 -1.18 14.21 -8.57
C LEU A 110 -1.42 15.59 -7.94
N SER A 111 -0.45 16.07 -7.18
CA SER A 111 -0.48 17.43 -6.63
C SER A 111 -0.23 18.48 -7.72
N SER A 112 -0.52 19.75 -7.40
CA SER A 112 -0.22 20.89 -8.27
C SER A 112 1.27 21.05 -8.60
N GLU A 113 2.15 20.45 -7.80
CA GLU A 113 3.61 20.46 -7.99
C GLU A 113 4.11 19.26 -8.81
N GLY A 114 3.21 18.44 -9.37
CA GLY A 114 3.57 17.24 -10.15
C GLY A 114 4.05 16.07 -9.29
N LEU A 115 3.84 16.12 -7.97
CA LEU A 115 4.20 15.03 -7.05
C LEU A 115 3.00 14.10 -6.82
N ILE A 116 3.24 12.80 -6.81
CA ILE A 116 2.25 11.80 -6.40
C ILE A 116 2.03 11.94 -4.89
N THR A 117 0.77 12.05 -4.50
CA THR A 117 0.35 12.04 -3.09
C THR A 117 -0.56 10.84 -2.85
N VAL A 118 -0.47 10.27 -1.64
CA VAL A 118 -1.30 9.15 -1.20
C VAL A 118 -2.01 9.54 0.09
N ASP A 119 -3.29 9.23 0.20
CA ASP A 119 -4.09 9.42 1.40
C ASP A 119 -4.62 8.07 1.92
N LYS A 120 -4.02 7.60 3.00
CA LYS A 120 -4.40 6.34 3.68
C LYS A 120 -5.68 6.46 4.50
N SER A 121 -6.16 7.68 4.79
CA SER A 121 -7.45 7.85 5.47
C SER A 121 -8.62 7.44 4.58
N LEU A 122 -8.42 7.50 3.26
CA LEU A 122 -9.37 7.07 2.25
C LEU A 122 -8.95 5.70 1.71
N THR A 123 -9.41 4.67 2.40
CA THR A 123 -9.12 3.26 2.08
C THR A 123 -10.26 2.63 1.30
N PHE A 124 -9.93 2.04 0.15
CA PHE A 124 -10.85 1.27 -0.68
C PHE A 124 -10.63 -0.23 -0.42
N LYS A 125 -11.62 -0.88 0.18
CA LYS A 125 -11.49 -2.29 0.56
C LYS A 125 -11.62 -3.20 -0.65
N GLY A 126 -10.62 -4.05 -0.88
CA GLY A 126 -10.71 -5.06 -1.94
C GLY A 126 -11.91 -5.98 -1.76
N VAL A 127 -12.70 -6.16 -2.83
CA VAL A 127 -13.87 -7.05 -2.88
C VAL A 127 -13.54 -8.25 -3.77
N SER A 128 -13.80 -9.46 -3.27
CA SER A 128 -13.50 -10.70 -3.99
C SER A 128 -14.39 -10.84 -5.23
N GLY A 129 -13.78 -11.20 -6.36
CA GLY A 129 -14.50 -11.41 -7.63
C GLY A 129 -14.80 -10.13 -8.41
N SER A 130 -14.36 -8.96 -7.96
CA SER A 130 -14.49 -7.69 -8.68
C SER A 130 -13.15 -7.03 -8.92
N GLU A 131 -12.98 -6.40 -10.07
CA GLU A 131 -11.78 -5.63 -10.40
C GLU A 131 -11.80 -4.26 -9.72
N SER A 132 -10.75 -3.95 -8.96
CA SER A 132 -10.69 -2.73 -8.15
C SER A 132 -10.55 -1.45 -8.99
N ASP A 133 -10.03 -1.54 -10.22
CA ASP A 133 -9.91 -0.40 -11.15
C ASP A 133 -11.30 0.14 -11.53
N GLU A 134 -12.31 -0.72 -11.67
CA GLU A 134 -13.68 -0.35 -12.03
C GLU A 134 -14.48 0.11 -10.80
N LEU A 135 -14.28 -0.57 -9.67
CA LEU A 135 -15.03 -0.30 -8.46
C LEU A 135 -14.59 1.00 -7.77
N TYR A 136 -13.31 1.37 -7.90
CA TYR A 136 -12.69 2.48 -7.19
C TYR A 136 -11.83 3.35 -8.12
N PRO A 137 -12.44 4.17 -8.99
CA PRO A 137 -11.71 5.05 -9.89
C PRO A 137 -10.79 6.03 -9.15
N ASP A 138 -11.19 6.51 -7.97
CA ASP A 138 -10.39 7.41 -7.12
C ASP A 138 -9.13 6.74 -6.52
N SER A 139 -9.00 5.43 -6.65
CA SER A 139 -7.79 4.67 -6.26
C SER A 139 -6.78 4.52 -7.39
N LEU A 140 -7.08 5.12 -8.55
CA LEU A 140 -6.33 5.02 -9.79
C LEU A 140 -5.98 6.43 -10.30
N LEU A 141 -4.69 6.67 -10.51
CA LEU A 141 -4.20 7.94 -11.03
C LEU A 141 -3.69 7.74 -12.47
N MET A 142 -4.27 8.46 -13.42
CA MET A 142 -3.68 8.63 -14.76
C MET A 142 -2.69 9.78 -14.72
N VAL A 143 -1.43 9.55 -15.08
CA VAL A 143 -0.46 10.62 -15.34
C VAL A 143 -0.21 10.65 -16.84
N ASN A 144 -0.69 11.71 -17.50
CA ASN A 144 -0.37 11.93 -18.91
C ASN A 144 1.09 12.36 -19.02
N THR A 145 1.84 11.73 -19.91
CA THR A 145 3.30 11.93 -20.10
C THR A 145 3.70 13.37 -20.45
N GLU A 146 2.74 14.26 -20.73
CA GLU A 146 2.96 15.68 -21.02
C GLU A 146 3.06 16.57 -19.76
N GLN A 147 2.84 16.01 -18.56
CA GLN A 147 2.83 16.75 -17.29
C GLN A 147 4.02 16.45 -16.37
N SER A 148 5.08 15.82 -16.87
CA SER A 148 6.30 15.45 -16.13
C SER A 148 7.51 16.31 -16.44
#